data_AF-A0A1I7KTC1-F1
#
_entry.id   AF-A0A1I7KTC1-F1
#
_cell.length_a   1.000
_cell.length_b   1.000
_cell.length_c   1.000
_cell.angle_alpha   90.00
_cell.angle_beta   90.00
_cell.angle_gamma   90.00
#
_symmetry.space_group_name_H-M   'P 1'
#
loop_
_entity.id
_entity.type
_entity.pdbx_description
1 polymer ?
#
loop_
_entity_poly.entity_id
_entity_poly.type
_entity_poly.pdbx_seq_one_letter_code
_entity_poly.pdbx_strand_id
1 'polypeptide(L)'
;MTPRTHRRLATLARLAALAAIAWGAAGCGAIKPVQAWEKGHLARPEMLMEGDLLEGRYDEHIYASREAASGGSGVGGGGCGCN
;
A
#
# COMPACT_ATOMS: atom_id res chain seq x y z
N MET A 1 31.45 -39.73 12.03
CA MET A 1 30.37 -38.73 11.80
C MET A 1 29.26 -39.42 11.00
N THR A 2 28.10 -39.71 11.60
CA THR A 2 27.12 -40.69 11.04
C THR A 2 26.11 -40.08 10.05
N PRO A 3 25.71 -40.74 8.95
CA PRO A 3 24.76 -40.23 7.95
C PRO A 3 23.34 -39.96 8.51
N ARG A 4 23.02 -40.54 9.66
CA ARG A 4 21.73 -40.36 10.36
C ARG A 4 21.57 -38.97 10.99
N THR A 5 22.64 -38.33 11.45
CA THR A 5 22.57 -36.97 12.03
C THR A 5 22.40 -35.91 10.95
N HIS A 6 23.05 -36.06 9.79
CA HIS A 6 22.85 -35.17 8.63
C HIS A 6 21.42 -35.20 8.08
N ARG A 7 20.81 -36.39 8.01
CA ARG A 7 19.40 -36.54 7.62
C ARG A 7 18.44 -35.85 8.59
N ARG A 8 18.65 -36.00 9.91
CA ARG A 8 17.83 -35.33 10.94
C ARG A 8 17.93 -33.81 10.88
N LEU A 9 19.15 -33.27 10.74
CA LEU A 9 19.38 -31.83 10.57
C LEU A 9 18.68 -31.27 9.33
N ALA A 10 18.75 -31.97 8.19
CA ALA A 10 18.06 -31.55 6.97
C ALA A 10 16.53 -31.59 7.09
N THR A 11 15.99 -32.52 7.89
CA THR A 11 14.53 -32.62 8.11
C THR A 11 14.06 -31.47 9.01
N LEU A 12 14.80 -31.15 10.07
CA LEU A 12 14.52 -30.03 10.97
C LEU A 12 14.60 -28.68 10.24
N ALA A 13 15.61 -28.50 9.39
CA ALA A 13 15.75 -27.27 8.58
C ALA A 13 14.57 -27.08 7.61
N ARG A 14 14.09 -28.16 6.98
CA ARG A 14 12.91 -28.10 6.10
C ARG A 14 11.63 -27.76 6.87
N LEU A 15 11.44 -28.35 8.05
CA LEU A 15 10.29 -28.03 8.90
C LEU A 15 10.32 -26.56 9.38
N ALA A 16 11.49 -26.06 9.75
CA ALA A 16 11.67 -24.66 10.13
C ALA A 16 11.36 -23.70 8.96
N ALA A 17 11.82 -24.02 7.74
CA ALA A 17 11.53 -23.23 6.56
C ALA A 17 10.03 -23.21 6.22
N LEU A 18 9.34 -24.36 6.30
CA LEU A 18 7.89 -24.44 6.09
C LEU A 18 7.11 -23.64 7.14
N ALA A 19 7.53 -23.70 8.41
CA ALA A 19 6.92 -22.92 9.48
C ALA A 19 7.09 -21.40 9.24
N ALA A 20 8.28 -20.96 8.81
CA ALA A 20 8.55 -19.55 8.50
C ALA A 20 7.68 -19.04 7.33
N ILE A 21 7.51 -19.84 6.27
CA ILE A 21 6.65 -19.50 5.14
C ILE A 21 5.18 -19.39 5.58
N ALA A 22 4.70 -20.33 6.38
CA ALA A 22 3.32 -20.30 6.89
C ALA A 22 3.06 -19.08 7.78
N TRP A 23 4.02 -18.70 8.61
CA TRP A 23 3.94 -17.49 9.45
C TRP A 23 3.97 -16.20 8.62
N GLY A 24 4.83 -16.11 7.61
CA GLY A 24 4.89 -14.94 6.73
C GLY A 24 3.59 -14.72 5.93
N ALA A 25 2.91 -15.80 5.54
CA ALA A 25 1.65 -15.73 4.80
C ALA A 25 0.44 -15.32 5.66
N ALA A 26 0.49 -15.52 6.98
CA ALA A 26 -0.63 -15.23 7.88
C ALA A 26 -0.86 -13.73 8.12
N GLY A 27 0.12 -12.87 7.82
CA GLY A 27 0.05 -11.43 8.11
C GLY A 27 -1.02 -10.66 7.34
N CYS A 28 -1.37 -11.09 6.12
CA CYS A 28 -2.30 -10.36 5.25
C CYS A 28 -3.77 -10.76 5.43
N GLY A 29 -4.05 -11.88 6.10
CA GLY A 29 -5.41 -12.43 6.19
C GLY A 29 -6.29 -11.80 7.28
N ALA A 30 -5.69 -11.15 8.28
CA ALA A 30 -6.41 -10.60 9.44
C ALA A 30 -6.89 -9.14 9.23
N ILE A 31 -6.75 -8.59 8.03
CA ILE A 31 -7.18 -7.24 7.73
C ILE A 31 -8.70 -7.23 7.55
N LYS A 32 -9.41 -6.53 8.44
CA LYS A 32 -10.85 -6.32 8.30
C LYS A 32 -11.11 -5.50 7.02
N PRO A 33 -11.97 -5.95 6.10
CA PRO A 33 -12.30 -5.17 4.91
C PRO A 33 -13.04 -3.90 5.30
N VAL A 34 -12.51 -2.76 4.84
CA VAL A 34 -13.08 -1.43 5.04
C VAL A 34 -14.30 -1.28 4.14
N GLN A 35 -15.38 -0.76 4.69
CA GLN A 35 -16.61 -0.53 3.93
C GLN A 35 -16.54 0.79 3.16
N ALA A 36 -17.20 0.88 2.00
CA ALA A 36 -17.13 2.06 1.13
C ALA A 36 -17.54 3.37 1.82
N TRP A 37 -18.48 3.31 2.77
CA TRP A 37 -18.98 4.47 3.52
C TRP A 37 -18.06 4.90 4.68
N GLU A 38 -17.09 4.06 5.09
CA GLU A 38 -16.16 4.40 6.18
C GLU A 38 -15.12 5.44 5.76
N LYS A 39 -15.05 5.78 4.46
CA LYS A 39 -14.14 6.79 3.90
C LYS A 39 -14.19 8.11 4.66
N GLY A 40 -15.39 8.61 4.99
CA GLY A 40 -15.55 9.90 5.66
C GLY A 40 -14.90 9.98 7.06
N HIS A 41 -14.63 8.83 7.69
CA HIS A 41 -13.99 8.77 9.01
C HIS A 41 -12.53 8.31 8.92
N LEU A 42 -12.19 7.48 7.93
CA LEU A 42 -10.86 6.91 7.78
C LEU A 42 -9.93 7.77 6.91
N ALA A 43 -10.44 8.49 5.90
CA ALA A 43 -9.64 9.33 5.02
C ALA A 43 -9.48 10.75 5.58
N ARG A 44 -8.57 10.90 6.54
CA ARG A 44 -8.25 12.20 7.15
C ARG A 44 -7.51 13.13 6.17
N PRO A 45 -7.74 14.45 6.21
CA PRO A 45 -7.05 15.41 5.35
C PRO A 45 -5.52 15.38 5.48
N GLU A 46 -4.98 15.09 6.65
CA GLU A 46 -3.53 15.09 6.89
C GLU A 46 -2.80 13.90 6.25
N MET A 47 -3.52 12.95 5.66
CA MET A 47 -2.95 11.83 4.91
C MET A 47 -2.88 12.10 3.40
N LEU A 48 -3.31 13.28 2.95
CA LEU A 48 -3.11 13.71 1.58
C LEU A 48 -1.61 13.86 1.31
N MET A 49 -1.17 13.40 0.13
CA MET A 49 0.20 13.60 -0.34
C MET A 49 0.42 15.05 -0.75
N GLU A 50 -0.63 15.66 -1.29
CA GLU A 50 -0.73 17.10 -1.49
C GLU A 50 -0.88 17.76 -0.12
N GLY A 51 -0.11 18.80 0.15
CA GLY A 51 -0.12 19.52 1.42
C GLY A 51 -1.40 20.34 1.61
N ASP A 52 -1.26 21.66 1.71
CA ASP A 52 -2.43 22.52 1.73
C ASP A 52 -3.15 22.47 0.36
N LEU A 53 -4.47 22.29 0.39
CA LEU A 53 -5.29 22.26 -0.82
C LEU A 53 -5.20 23.57 -1.59
N LEU A 54 -5.03 24.70 -0.90
CA LEU A 54 -4.92 26.00 -1.57
C LEU A 54 -3.59 26.11 -2.33
N GLU A 55 -2.49 25.66 -1.73
CA GLU A 55 -1.16 25.63 -2.34
C GLU A 55 -1.15 24.74 -3.60
N GLY A 56 -1.66 23.51 -3.50
CA GLY A 56 -1.75 22.61 -4.66
C GLY A 56 -2.59 23.17 -5.82
N ARG A 57 -3.61 23.99 -5.53
CA ARG A 57 -4.41 24.67 -6.57
C ARG A 57 -3.63 25.77 -7.26
N TYR A 58 -2.84 26.54 -6.51
CA TYR A 58 -1.97 27.56 -7.11
C TYR A 58 -0.90 26.93 -7.99
N ASP A 59 -0.28 25.86 -7.53
CA ASP A 59 0.74 25.15 -8.31
C ASP A 59 0.16 24.59 -9.61
N GLU A 60 -0.99 23.92 -9.56
CA GLU A 60 -1.69 23.43 -10.76
C GLU A 60 -1.98 24.57 -11.75
N HIS A 61 -2.44 25.73 -11.27
CA HIS A 61 -2.67 26.90 -12.12
C HIS A 61 -1.39 27.39 -12.81
N ILE A 62 -0.27 27.40 -12.09
CA ILE A 62 1.03 27.79 -12.63
C ILE A 62 1.49 26.79 -13.69
N TYR A 63 1.44 25.49 -13.40
CA TYR A 63 1.87 24.44 -14.32
C TYR A 63 1.02 24.40 -15.59
N ALA A 64 -0.32 24.43 -15.47
CA ALA A 64 -1.22 24.46 -16.61
C ALA A 64 -0.96 25.68 -17.52
N SER A 65 -0.68 26.85 -16.92
CA SER A 65 -0.35 28.05 -17.69
C SER A 65 1.02 27.97 -18.38
N ARG A 66 2.00 27.30 -17.78
CA ARG A 66 3.36 27.20 -18.32
C ARG A 66 3.47 26.15 -19.41
N GLU A 67 2.77 25.04 -19.23
CA GLU A 67 2.95 23.84 -20.05
C GLU A 67 1.86 23.68 -21.12
N ALA A 68 0.85 24.56 -21.11
CA ALA A 68 -0.39 24.39 -21.89
C ALA A 68 -1.02 22.99 -21.69
N ALA A 69 -0.74 22.39 -20.53
CA ALA A 69 -1.23 21.09 -20.14
C ALA A 69 -2.57 21.25 -19.40
N SER A 70 -3.48 20.32 -19.64
CA SER A 70 -4.76 20.22 -18.93
C SER A 70 -5.02 18.77 -18.59
N GLY A 71 -5.41 18.47 -17.35
CA GLY A 71 -5.65 17.09 -16.91
C GLY A 71 -5.24 16.72 -15.48
N GLY A 72 -4.55 17.62 -14.75
CA GLY A 72 -4.30 17.48 -13.31
C GLY A 72 -3.03 16.72 -12.92
N SER A 73 -2.25 17.28 -12.00
CA SER A 73 -1.13 16.66 -11.27
C SER A 73 -1.54 15.52 -10.32
N GLY A 74 -2.83 15.38 -10.03
CA GLY A 74 -3.35 14.36 -9.12
C GLY A 74 -3.68 13.04 -9.81
N VAL A 75 -3.16 11.93 -9.27
CA VAL A 75 -3.76 10.61 -9.49
C VAL A 75 -5.07 10.56 -8.73
N GLY A 76 -6.19 10.40 -9.45
CA GLY A 76 -7.54 10.45 -8.88
C GLY A 76 -7.64 9.70 -7.55
N GLY A 77 -7.75 10.46 -6.45
CA GLY A 77 -8.14 9.92 -5.16
C GLY A 77 -9.50 9.27 -5.34
N GLY A 78 -9.58 7.95 -5.19
CA GLY A 78 -10.72 7.13 -5.61
C GLY A 78 -12.09 7.77 -5.32
N GLY A 79 -12.71 8.31 -6.37
CA GLY A 79 -14.02 8.92 -6.35
C GLY A 79 -14.50 9.09 -7.79
N CYS A 80 -15.70 8.54 -8.08
CA CYS A 80 -16.59 8.64 -9.25
C CYS A 80 -16.06 8.81 -10.69
N GLY A 81 -14.77 8.98 -10.97
CA GLY A 81 -14.22 8.95 -12.32
C GLY A 81 -14.74 10.02 -13.29
N CYS A 82 -15.17 11.19 -12.79
CA CYS A 82 -15.52 12.32 -13.64
C CYS A 82 -14.63 13.51 -13.26
N ASN A 83 -13.60 13.74 -14.07
CA ASN A 83 -13.14 15.11 -14.34
C ASN A 83 -14.27 15.88 -15.04
#